data_AF-A0A5B0DWE1-F1
#
_entry.id   AF-A0A5B0DWE1-F1
#
_cell.length_a   1.000
_cell.length_b   1.000
_cell.length_c   1.000
_cell.angle_alpha   90.00
_cell.angle_beta   90.00
_cell.angle_gamma   90.00
#
_symmetry.space_group_name_H-M   'P 1'
#
loop_
_entity.id
_entity.type
_entity.pdbx_description
1 polymer ?
#
loop_
_entity_poly.entity_id
_entity_poly.type
_entity_poly.pdbx_seq_one_letter_code
_entity_poly.pdbx_strand_id
1 'polypeptide(L)'
;MSKQVTLENLLPGGFGLPTGQVIPGRGSIVVEPEIWEASKDHPVVAAQVKAGAIIVDGKGRKQPEASDVRDENGDTPEMAEMRKRFDASFAALTTELQAEKSKVGDLEARLAVGQSEQDGPKAPANQAGCGYAIAERGPGWFSITFDGKEVTKGLRKDAVERFEKLSDADKKAFVQANKAEA
;
A
#
# COMPACT_ATOMS: atom_id res chain seq x y z
N MET A 1 -49.29 47.55 3.99
CA MET A 1 -48.55 46.43 3.38
C MET A 1 -48.46 45.32 4.41
N SER A 2 -49.39 44.38 4.43
CA SER A 2 -49.31 43.22 5.32
C SER A 2 -48.13 42.36 4.86
N LYS A 3 -47.17 42.10 5.75
CA LYS A 3 -46.00 41.27 5.43
C LYS A 3 -46.51 39.86 5.14
N GLN A 4 -46.23 39.28 3.98
CA GLN A 4 -46.59 37.89 3.72
C GLN A 4 -45.53 36.94 4.30
N VAL A 5 -45.93 35.72 4.65
CA VAL A 5 -45.04 34.66 5.15
C VAL A 5 -44.88 33.61 4.06
N THR A 6 -43.64 33.28 3.73
CA THR A 6 -43.32 32.21 2.76
C THR A 6 -43.09 30.90 3.50
N LEU A 7 -43.82 29.86 3.12
CA LEU A 7 -43.67 28.52 3.66
C LEU A 7 -43.16 27.59 2.56
N GLU A 8 -42.04 26.92 2.80
CA GLU A 8 -41.43 25.97 1.87
C GLU A 8 -41.45 24.57 2.48
N ASN A 9 -41.87 23.58 1.69
CA ASN A 9 -42.00 22.19 2.10
C ASN A 9 -40.95 21.32 1.39
N LEU A 10 -40.06 20.71 2.16
CA LEU A 10 -39.01 19.81 1.65
C LEU A 10 -39.48 18.35 1.53
N LEU A 11 -40.67 18.02 2.02
CA LEU A 11 -41.24 16.68 1.92
C LEU A 11 -41.74 16.40 0.49
N PRO A 12 -41.74 15.12 0.06
CA PRO A 12 -42.29 14.75 -1.25
C PRO A 12 -43.81 14.90 -1.33
N GLY A 13 -44.52 14.81 -0.20
CA GLY A 13 -45.97 14.97 -0.12
C GLY A 13 -46.39 16.41 0.22
N GLY A 14 -47.60 16.79 -0.21
CA GLY A 14 -48.20 18.05 0.20
C GLY A 14 -48.47 18.10 1.70
N PHE A 15 -48.27 19.26 2.32
CA PHE A 15 -48.47 19.48 3.75
C PHE A 15 -49.63 20.44 3.99
N GLY A 16 -50.69 19.96 4.62
CA GLY A 16 -51.86 20.77 4.96
C GLY A 16 -51.68 21.53 6.27
N LEU A 17 -52.00 22.82 6.26
CA LEU A 17 -52.15 23.63 7.46
C LEU A 17 -53.54 23.41 8.07
N PRO A 18 -53.69 23.51 9.41
CA PRO A 18 -55.01 23.46 10.07
C PRO A 18 -56.01 24.49 9.54
N THR A 19 -55.51 25.59 8.97
CA THR A 19 -56.29 26.67 8.35
C THR A 19 -56.78 26.35 6.93
N GLY A 20 -56.43 25.18 6.38
CA GLY A 20 -56.94 24.65 5.11
C GLY A 20 -56.02 24.85 3.90
N GLN A 21 -54.99 25.68 4.00
CA GLN A 21 -53.99 25.86 2.93
C GLN A 21 -53.08 24.64 2.84
N VAL A 22 -52.64 24.28 1.63
CA VAL A 22 -51.74 23.15 1.38
C VAL A 22 -50.45 23.63 0.74
N ILE A 23 -49.32 23.32 1.37
CA ILE A 23 -47.99 23.54 0.81
C ILE A 23 -47.67 22.36 -0.12
N PRO A 24 -47.43 22.57 -1.42
CA PRO A 24 -47.12 21.47 -2.34
C PRO A 24 -45.84 20.75 -1.92
N GLY A 25 -45.73 19.46 -2.26
CA GLY A 25 -44.51 18.69 -2.02
C GLY A 25 -43.35 19.27 -2.82
N ARG A 26 -42.18 19.41 -2.21
CA ARG A 26 -40.99 20.06 -2.82
C ARG A 26 -41.28 21.45 -3.40
N GLY A 27 -42.20 22.19 -2.78
CA GLY A 27 -42.59 23.52 -3.26
C GLY A 27 -42.89 24.48 -2.12
N SER A 28 -43.35 25.68 -2.47
CA SER A 28 -43.64 26.75 -1.51
C SER A 28 -44.98 27.42 -1.77
N ILE A 29 -45.52 28.03 -0.73
CA ILE A 29 -46.68 28.92 -0.80
C ILE A 29 -46.39 30.20 -0.04
N VAL A 30 -47.12 31.24 -0.40
CA VAL A 30 -47.13 32.51 0.32
C VAL A 30 -48.47 32.63 1.02
N VAL A 31 -48.45 32.81 2.35
CA VAL A 31 -49.64 32.94 3.18
C VAL A 31 -49.63 34.27 3.93
N GLU A 32 -50.81 34.68 4.39
CA GLU A 32 -50.93 35.82 5.28
C GLU A 32 -50.39 35.45 6.68
N PRO A 33 -49.83 36.40 7.45
CA PRO A 33 -49.31 36.14 8.80
C PRO A 33 -50.34 35.53 9.72
N GLU A 34 -51.60 35.92 9.60
CA GLU A 34 -52.70 35.44 10.43
C GLU A 34 -52.89 33.93 10.28
N ILE A 35 -52.75 33.43 9.05
CA ILE A 35 -52.82 32.01 8.72
C ILE A 35 -51.65 31.25 9.36
N TRP A 36 -50.44 31.82 9.28
CA TRP A 36 -49.25 31.24 9.89
C TRP A 36 -49.32 31.23 11.42
N GLU A 37 -49.72 32.35 12.03
CA GLU A 37 -49.85 32.50 13.48
C GLU A 37 -50.91 31.56 14.07
N ALA A 38 -52.01 31.31 13.35
CA ALA A 38 -53.01 30.33 13.76
C ALA A 38 -52.53 28.87 13.62
N SER A 39 -51.49 28.61 12.81
CA SER A 39 -51.02 27.27 12.47
C SER A 39 -49.73 26.86 13.19
N LYS A 40 -48.87 27.81 13.55
CA LYS A 40 -47.50 27.55 14.03
C LYS A 40 -47.42 26.71 15.30
N ASP A 41 -48.42 26.85 16.18
CA ASP A 41 -48.47 26.17 17.48
C ASP A 41 -49.18 24.80 17.40
N HIS A 42 -49.69 24.43 16.23
CA HIS A 42 -50.29 23.10 16.04
C HIS A 42 -49.20 22.02 16.16
N PRO A 43 -49.41 20.94 16.93
CA PRO A 43 -48.36 19.97 17.26
C PRO A 43 -47.66 19.37 16.04
N VAL A 44 -48.42 19.08 14.97
CA VAL A 44 -47.86 18.54 13.72
C VAL A 44 -47.04 19.60 12.98
N VAL A 45 -47.51 20.85 12.93
CA VAL A 45 -46.83 21.94 12.21
C VAL A 45 -45.52 22.27 12.93
N ALA A 46 -45.59 22.49 14.25
CA ALA A 46 -44.43 22.75 15.09
C ALA A 46 -43.38 21.63 15.00
N ALA A 47 -43.81 20.37 14.98
CA ALA A 47 -42.91 19.22 14.81
C ALA A 47 -42.18 19.25 13.46
N GLN A 48 -42.88 19.56 12.37
CA GLN A 48 -42.28 19.60 11.04
C GLN A 48 -41.35 20.79 10.82
N VAL A 49 -41.69 21.94 11.40
CA VAL A 49 -40.81 23.11 11.41
C VAL A 49 -39.55 22.81 12.23
N LYS A 50 -39.72 22.21 13.42
CA LYS A 50 -38.58 21.79 14.27
C LYS A 50 -37.70 20.73 13.60
N ALA A 51 -38.29 19.82 12.81
CA ALA A 51 -37.55 18.84 12.04
C ALA A 51 -36.78 19.46 10.86
N GLY A 52 -37.09 20.72 10.49
CA GLY A 52 -36.54 21.37 9.30
C GLY A 52 -37.19 20.89 8.00
N ALA A 53 -38.34 20.22 8.07
CA ALA A 53 -39.10 19.77 6.90
C ALA A 53 -39.92 20.91 6.28
N ILE A 54 -40.39 21.85 7.11
CA ILE A 54 -41.03 23.10 6.68
C ILE A 54 -40.12 24.27 7.05
N ILE A 55 -39.81 25.12 6.07
CA ILE A 55 -38.99 26.33 6.22
C ILE A 55 -39.93 27.55 6.20
N VAL A 56 -39.71 28.50 7.10
CA VAL A 56 -40.56 29.68 7.28
C VAL A 56 -39.74 30.93 7.00
N ASP A 57 -40.09 31.70 5.96
CA ASP A 57 -39.35 32.89 5.51
C ASP A 57 -37.84 32.64 5.33
N GLY A 58 -37.49 31.45 4.82
CA GLY A 58 -36.09 31.02 4.69
C GLY A 58 -35.40 30.66 6.02
N LYS A 59 -36.04 30.90 7.17
CA LYS A 59 -35.54 30.51 8.49
C LYS A 59 -35.87 29.04 8.73
N GLY A 60 -34.84 28.25 9.05
CA GLY A 60 -34.98 26.80 9.24
C GLY A 60 -34.41 25.96 8.09
N ARG A 61 -33.86 26.58 7.03
CA ARG A 61 -32.93 25.86 6.15
C ARG A 61 -31.76 25.42 7.01
N LYS A 62 -31.66 24.11 7.29
CA LYS A 62 -30.39 23.52 7.68
C LYS A 62 -29.43 23.88 6.55
N GLN A 63 -28.31 24.53 6.88
CA GLN A 63 -27.21 24.65 5.94
C GLN A 63 -26.96 23.25 5.36
N PRO A 64 -26.75 23.11 4.05
CA PRO A 64 -26.29 21.84 3.52
C PRO A 64 -25.05 21.47 4.36
N GLU A 65 -25.15 20.36 5.09
CA GLU A 65 -24.02 19.78 5.80
C GLU A 65 -22.86 19.77 4.81
N ALA A 66 -21.66 20.16 5.24
CA ALA A 66 -20.48 20.32 4.39
C ALA A 66 -20.10 19.06 3.57
N SER A 67 -20.80 17.95 3.77
CA SER A 67 -20.72 16.72 2.97
C SER A 67 -21.25 16.84 1.54
N ASP A 68 -22.01 17.89 1.18
CA ASP A 68 -22.51 18.06 -0.20
C ASP A 68 -21.72 19.09 -1.04
N VAL A 69 -20.75 19.78 -0.45
CA VAL A 69 -19.85 20.65 -1.24
C VAL A 69 -18.81 19.75 -1.91
N ARG A 70 -19.03 19.52 -3.19
CA ARG A 70 -18.10 18.78 -4.04
C ARG A 70 -17.08 19.73 -4.66
N ASP A 71 -15.83 19.30 -4.72
CA ASP A 71 -14.79 20.02 -5.46
C ASP A 71 -14.96 19.83 -6.99
N GLU A 72 -14.06 20.41 -7.77
CA GLU A 72 -14.06 20.29 -9.25
C GLU A 72 -13.96 18.83 -9.73
N ASN A 73 -13.49 17.93 -8.88
CA ASN A 73 -13.39 16.50 -9.15
C ASN A 73 -14.58 15.70 -8.61
N GLY A 74 -15.60 16.37 -8.08
CA GLY A 74 -16.77 15.73 -7.50
C GLY A 74 -16.56 15.17 -6.10
N ASP A 75 -15.43 15.46 -5.46
CA ASP A 75 -15.07 14.91 -4.15
C ASP A 75 -15.63 15.74 -3.02
N THR A 76 -16.06 15.07 -1.96
CA THR A 76 -16.23 15.71 -0.66
C THR A 76 -14.86 16.07 -0.08
N PRO A 77 -14.78 16.97 0.92
CA PRO A 77 -13.51 17.31 1.57
C PRO A 77 -12.74 16.09 2.08
N GLU A 78 -13.45 15.08 2.59
CA GLU A 78 -12.87 13.81 3.05
C GLU A 78 -12.29 12.98 1.90
N MET A 79 -13.00 12.89 0.76
CA MET A 79 -12.51 12.17 -0.42
C MET A 79 -11.29 12.86 -1.04
N ALA A 80 -11.29 14.20 -1.09
CA ALA A 80 -10.14 14.97 -1.56
C ALA A 80 -8.90 14.73 -0.69
N GLU A 81 -9.07 14.60 0.64
CA GLU A 81 -7.97 14.26 1.53
C GLU A 81 -7.48 12.82 1.33
N MET A 82 -8.39 11.85 1.13
CA MET A 82 -8.00 10.47 0.81
C MET A 82 -7.23 10.38 -0.51
N ARG A 83 -7.66 11.12 -1.55
CA ARG A 83 -6.97 11.15 -2.84
C ARG A 83 -5.54 11.69 -2.70
N LYS A 84 -5.36 12.79 -1.96
CA LYS A 84 -4.03 13.35 -1.69
C LYS A 84 -3.11 12.33 -1.00
N ARG A 85 -3.63 11.59 -0.02
CA ARG A 85 -2.88 10.54 0.67
C ARG A 85 -2.55 9.38 -0.28
N PHE A 86 -3.50 8.96 -1.11
CA PHE A 86 -3.30 7.90 -2.10
C PHE A 86 -2.22 8.27 -3.14
N ASP A 87 -2.30 9.46 -3.72
CA ASP A 87 -1.34 9.93 -4.72
C ASP A 87 0.07 10.01 -4.14
N ALA A 88 0.21 10.49 -2.90
CA ALA A 88 1.49 10.52 -2.19
C ALA A 88 2.03 9.10 -1.95
N SER A 89 1.20 8.16 -1.50
CA SER A 89 1.60 6.76 -1.30
C SER A 89 1.98 6.08 -2.61
N PHE A 90 1.27 6.35 -3.70
CA PHE A 90 1.56 5.80 -5.02
C PHE A 90 2.89 6.33 -5.59
N ALA A 91 3.16 7.63 -5.43
CA ALA A 91 4.44 8.23 -5.80
C ALA A 91 5.62 7.63 -5.01
N ALA A 92 5.44 7.37 -3.72
CA ALA A 92 6.45 6.71 -2.90
C ALA A 92 6.71 5.26 -3.36
N LEU A 93 5.64 4.48 -3.57
CA LEU A 93 5.71 3.09 -4.03
C LEU A 93 6.36 2.96 -5.41
N THR A 94 6.07 3.87 -6.33
CA THR A 94 6.68 3.87 -7.68
C THR A 94 8.17 4.19 -7.63
N THR A 95 8.57 5.12 -6.75
CA THR A 95 9.99 5.41 -6.50
C THR A 95 10.71 4.20 -5.92
N GLU A 96 10.12 3.53 -4.94
CA GLU A 96 10.67 2.32 -4.33
C GLU A 96 10.77 1.17 -5.36
N LEU A 97 9.74 0.96 -6.16
CA LEU A 97 9.74 -0.03 -7.23
C LEU A 97 10.88 0.22 -8.25
N GLN A 98 11.13 1.47 -8.60
CA GLN A 98 12.22 1.83 -9.51
C GLN A 98 13.59 1.58 -8.88
N ALA A 99 13.74 1.84 -7.58
CA ALA A 99 14.96 1.54 -6.84
C ALA A 99 15.19 0.02 -6.75
N GLU A 100 14.16 -0.77 -6.44
CA GLU A 100 14.24 -2.23 -6.41
C GLU A 100 14.56 -2.82 -7.78
N LYS A 101 13.93 -2.33 -8.86
CA LYS A 101 14.28 -2.74 -10.24
C LYS A 101 15.76 -2.50 -10.56
N SER A 102 16.33 -1.39 -10.09
CA SER A 102 17.75 -1.09 -10.28
C SER A 102 18.64 -2.09 -9.52
N LYS A 103 18.28 -2.40 -8.26
CA LYS A 103 19.00 -3.42 -7.46
C LYS A 103 18.93 -4.81 -8.09
N VAL A 104 17.78 -5.20 -8.64
CA VAL A 104 17.63 -6.47 -9.35
C VAL A 104 18.54 -6.50 -10.59
N GLY A 105 18.59 -5.42 -11.37
CA GLY A 105 19.51 -5.33 -12.51
C GLY A 105 20.99 -5.47 -12.10
N ASP A 106 21.40 -4.85 -11.00
CA ASP A 106 22.77 -4.99 -10.47
C ASP A 106 23.05 -6.43 -10.00
N LEU A 107 22.08 -7.08 -9.34
CA LEU A 107 22.19 -8.47 -8.92
C LEU A 107 22.26 -9.43 -10.11
N GLU A 108 21.45 -9.20 -11.14
CA GLU A 108 21.48 -9.96 -12.39
C GLU A 108 22.81 -9.80 -13.12
N ALA A 109 23.37 -8.59 -13.17
CA ALA A 109 24.70 -8.36 -13.74
C ALA A 109 25.80 -9.11 -12.96
N ARG A 110 25.73 -9.11 -11.63
CA ARG A 110 26.67 -9.87 -10.77
C ARG A 110 26.51 -11.39 -10.93
N LEU A 111 25.27 -11.87 -11.08
CA LEU A 111 24.98 -13.28 -11.36
C LEU A 111 25.46 -13.70 -12.75
N ALA A 112 25.30 -12.86 -13.77
CA ALA A 112 25.79 -13.12 -15.12
C ALA A 112 27.33 -13.24 -15.15
N VAL A 113 28.04 -12.36 -14.42
CA VAL A 113 29.50 -12.47 -14.26
C VAL A 113 29.87 -13.78 -13.55
N GLY A 114 29.17 -14.14 -12.46
CA GLY A 114 29.42 -15.40 -11.74
C GLY A 114 29.04 -16.68 -12.52
N GLN A 115 28.04 -16.61 -13.41
CA GLN A 115 27.63 -17.74 -14.26
C GLN A 115 28.53 -17.88 -15.50
N SER A 116 29.12 -16.80 -16.00
CA SER A 116 30.12 -16.87 -17.06
C SER A 116 31.43 -17.56 -16.62
N GLU A 117 31.65 -17.73 -15.30
CA GLU A 117 32.71 -18.58 -14.75
C GLU A 117 32.29 -20.06 -14.57
N GLN A 118 31.00 -20.41 -14.70
CA GLN A 118 30.49 -21.77 -14.47
C GLN A 118 30.14 -22.57 -15.74
N ASP A 119 30.10 -21.97 -16.92
CA ASP A 119 29.72 -22.65 -18.18
C ASP A 119 30.86 -22.70 -19.22
N GLY A 120 32.06 -23.06 -18.74
CA GLY A 120 33.15 -23.57 -19.58
C GLY A 120 33.19 -25.10 -19.56
N PRO A 121 33.45 -25.78 -20.69
CA PRO A 121 33.27 -27.22 -20.82
C PRO A 121 34.19 -28.00 -19.86
N LYS A 122 33.58 -28.99 -19.17
CA LYS A 122 34.18 -30.11 -18.43
C LYS A 122 35.72 -30.19 -18.49
N ALA A 123 36.33 -29.82 -17.36
CA ALA A 123 37.72 -29.97 -16.89
C ALA A 123 38.69 -30.84 -17.73
N PRO A 124 40.01 -30.54 -17.79
CA PRO A 124 40.79 -30.07 -16.64
C PRO A 124 41.92 -29.07 -16.93
N ALA A 125 42.25 -28.21 -15.95
CA ALA A 125 43.64 -27.89 -15.57
C ALA A 125 43.66 -26.71 -14.60
N ASN A 126 44.14 -26.98 -13.38
CA ASN A 126 45.20 -26.21 -12.75
C ASN A 126 45.04 -24.67 -12.78
N GLN A 127 44.15 -24.13 -11.93
CA GLN A 127 44.37 -22.76 -11.45
C GLN A 127 45.52 -22.80 -10.44
N ALA A 128 46.73 -22.80 -10.99
CA ALA A 128 47.91 -22.29 -10.30
C ALA A 128 47.67 -20.81 -10.02
N GLY A 129 47.24 -20.50 -8.80
CA GLY A 129 46.97 -19.13 -8.36
C GLY A 129 46.49 -19.12 -6.92
N CYS A 130 47.45 -19.15 -5.97
CA CYS A 130 47.28 -18.81 -4.55
C CYS A 130 45.95 -19.25 -3.90
N GLY A 131 45.63 -20.55 -3.90
CA GLY A 131 44.37 -21.04 -3.34
C GLY A 131 44.38 -22.53 -2.98
N TYR A 132 43.37 -22.95 -2.22
CA TYR A 132 43.11 -24.37 -1.92
C TYR A 132 42.42 -25.03 -3.13
N ALA A 133 42.98 -26.12 -3.63
CA ALA A 133 42.41 -26.94 -4.69
C ALA A 133 42.14 -28.37 -4.19
N ILE A 134 41.24 -29.09 -4.84
CA ILE A 134 40.88 -30.47 -4.47
C ILE A 134 41.45 -31.41 -5.54
N ALA A 135 42.23 -32.40 -5.11
CA ALA A 135 42.77 -33.47 -5.93
C ALA A 135 42.10 -34.80 -5.57
N GLU A 136 41.71 -35.61 -6.57
CA GLU A 136 41.21 -36.97 -6.32
C GLU A 136 42.39 -37.95 -6.23
N ARG A 137 42.49 -38.68 -5.11
CA ARG A 137 43.58 -39.64 -4.86
C ARG A 137 43.18 -41.09 -5.19
N GLY A 138 41.87 -41.37 -5.27
CA GLY A 138 41.32 -42.68 -5.58
C GLY A 138 39.79 -42.68 -5.47
N PRO A 139 39.11 -43.78 -5.85
CA PRO A 139 37.66 -43.81 -5.93
C PRO A 139 37.02 -43.47 -4.59
N GLY A 140 36.46 -42.26 -4.50
CA GLY A 140 35.79 -41.74 -3.31
C GLY A 140 36.71 -41.16 -2.22
N TRP A 141 37.98 -40.86 -2.55
CA TRP A 141 38.95 -40.21 -1.67
C TRP A 141 39.63 -39.02 -2.34
N PHE A 142 39.71 -37.90 -1.63
CA PHE A 142 40.18 -36.62 -2.13
C PHE A 142 41.20 -35.99 -1.17
N SER A 143 42.18 -35.26 -1.67
CA SER A 143 43.12 -34.44 -0.88
C SER A 143 42.94 -32.97 -1.25
N ILE A 144 43.14 -32.07 -0.29
CA ILE A 144 43.20 -30.64 -0.58
C ILE A 144 44.67 -30.28 -0.78
N THR A 145 44.98 -29.65 -1.90
CA THR A 145 46.29 -29.08 -2.21
C THR A 145 46.26 -27.57 -1.99
N PHE A 146 47.34 -27.00 -1.46
CA PHE A 146 47.55 -25.56 -1.39
C PHE A 146 48.88 -25.28 -2.06
N ASP A 147 48.87 -24.40 -3.07
CA ASP A 147 50.07 -24.05 -3.84
C ASP A 147 50.79 -25.30 -4.43
N GLY A 148 49.99 -26.26 -4.92
CA GLY A 148 50.47 -27.50 -5.52
C GLY A 148 50.95 -28.58 -4.54
N LYS A 149 50.92 -28.35 -3.22
CA LYS A 149 51.29 -29.33 -2.19
C LYS A 149 50.06 -29.86 -1.48
N GLU A 150 49.97 -31.18 -1.29
CA GLU A 150 48.92 -31.79 -0.46
C GLU A 150 49.05 -31.30 0.99
N VAL A 151 48.00 -30.63 1.48
CA VAL A 151 47.96 -30.05 2.82
C VAL A 151 47.00 -30.77 3.74
N THR A 152 46.22 -31.74 3.25
CA THR A 152 45.31 -32.56 4.06
C THR A 152 45.51 -34.06 3.80
N LYS A 153 45.12 -34.87 4.79
CA LYS A 153 44.91 -36.32 4.62
C LYS A 153 43.80 -36.61 3.62
N GLY A 154 43.64 -37.87 3.23
CA GLY A 154 42.51 -38.32 2.42
C GLY A 154 41.18 -37.99 3.09
N LEU A 155 40.32 -37.28 2.36
CA LEU A 155 39.00 -36.83 2.73
C LEU A 155 37.95 -37.59 1.91
N ARG A 156 36.76 -37.75 2.49
CA ARG A 156 35.59 -38.28 1.77
C ARG A 156 34.89 -37.18 0.99
N LYS A 157 34.12 -37.57 -0.02
CA LYS A 157 33.36 -36.65 -0.90
C LYS A 157 32.54 -35.63 -0.11
N ASP A 158 31.82 -36.08 0.93
CA ASP A 158 30.97 -35.19 1.75
C ASP A 158 31.77 -34.11 2.49
N ALA A 159 33.01 -34.39 2.87
CA ALA A 159 33.88 -33.45 3.56
C ALA A 159 34.42 -32.37 2.62
N VAL A 160 34.65 -32.75 1.36
CA VAL A 160 35.13 -31.89 0.27
C VAL A 160 34.03 -30.96 -0.23
N GLU A 161 32.81 -31.49 -0.41
CA GLU A 161 31.64 -30.67 -0.80
C GLU A 161 31.28 -29.63 0.29
N ARG A 162 31.55 -29.95 1.55
CA ARG A 162 31.43 -28.99 2.66
C ARG A 162 32.56 -27.97 2.63
N PHE A 163 33.78 -28.39 2.29
CA PHE A 163 34.95 -27.51 2.22
C PHE A 163 34.80 -26.39 1.18
N GLU A 164 34.22 -26.68 0.01
CA GLU A 164 33.99 -25.65 -1.02
C GLU A 164 33.04 -24.54 -0.56
N LYS A 165 32.09 -24.88 0.31
CA LYS A 165 31.06 -23.97 0.84
C LYS A 165 31.52 -23.16 2.07
N LEU A 166 32.74 -23.40 2.56
CA LEU A 166 33.32 -22.68 3.69
C LEU A 166 33.94 -21.35 3.26
N SER A 167 33.99 -20.38 4.19
CA SER A 167 34.73 -19.14 4.00
C SER A 167 36.24 -19.39 3.96
N ASP A 168 37.04 -18.47 3.41
CA ASP A 168 38.50 -18.66 3.34
C ASP A 168 39.17 -18.81 4.71
N ALA A 169 38.61 -18.17 5.74
CA ALA A 169 39.05 -18.33 7.13
C ALA A 169 38.77 -19.75 7.65
N ASP A 170 37.58 -20.29 7.35
CA ASP A 170 37.17 -21.63 7.76
C ASP A 170 37.89 -22.72 6.95
N LYS A 171 38.20 -22.47 5.67
CA LYS A 171 39.01 -23.36 4.84
C LYS A 171 40.41 -23.55 5.43
N LYS A 172 41.01 -22.48 5.95
CA LYS A 172 42.32 -22.54 6.62
C LYS A 172 42.26 -23.40 7.90
N ALA A 173 41.21 -23.23 8.70
CA ALA A 173 40.98 -24.04 9.90
C ALA A 173 40.71 -25.51 9.56
N PHE A 174 39.92 -25.77 8.52
CA PHE A 174 39.58 -27.12 8.05
C PHE A 174 40.83 -27.86 7.55
N VAL A 175 41.67 -27.18 6.78
CA VAL A 175 42.95 -27.74 6.33
C VAL A 175 43.84 -28.01 7.53
N GLN A 176 43.95 -27.08 8.48
CA GLN A 176 44.73 -27.27 9.70
C GLN A 176 44.25 -28.46 10.55
N ALA A 177 42.93 -28.65 10.69
CA ALA A 177 42.34 -29.77 11.43
C ALA A 177 42.50 -31.12 10.71
N ASN A 178 42.63 -31.12 9.38
CA ASN A 178 42.78 -32.31 8.56
C ASN A 178 44.18 -32.44 7.95
N LYS A 179 45.17 -31.69 8.46
CA LYS A 179 46.56 -31.81 8.02
C LYS A 179 47.02 -33.25 8.13
N ALA A 180 47.70 -33.73 7.10
CA ALA A 180 48.43 -34.98 7.20
C ALA A 180 49.53 -34.77 8.25
N GLU A 181 49.47 -35.49 9.37
CA GLU A 181 50.64 -35.61 10.24
C GLU A 181 51.74 -36.27 9.40
N ALA A 182 52.91 -35.64 9.40
CA ALA A 182 54.13 -36.19 8.82
C ALA A 182 54.63 -37.37 9.64
#